data_AF-A0A9D1S617-F1
#
_entry.id   AF-A0A9D1S617-F1
#
_cell.length_a   1.000
_cell.length_b   1.000
_cell.length_c   1.000
_cell.angle_alpha   90.00
_cell.angle_beta   90.00
_cell.angle_gamma   90.00
#
_symmetry.space_group_name_H-M   'P 1'
#
loop_
_entity.id
_entity.type
_entity.pdbx_description
1 polymer ?
#
loop_
_entity_poly.entity_id
_entity_poly.type
_entity_poly.pdbx_seq_one_letter_code
_entity_poly.pdbx_strand_id
1 'polypeptide(L)'
;FPDSSLLSGYEKFEYAQKAMAIGVMEYHLKPVLFKDIIAAVQRAVKKIKSEEVKRDIEIQYQQNVEKYISTSKKLFLMNLLSGAPMEQEELLENLRLFGIMQIKNSCCAACIDFLDSDLENSDIWDPETDLDKLRFAVHNVMNEVLAGTDVAFKDNAGRTVVLLFDCTAEDATYEKMKACVELVEELLFVQLLAVVGKLVSNPQQIADSYGDAQAGYAVRAFYLERGVFWNRENAELPDIPEDQLMACLDWNSKGNADQKSRANGLH
;
A
#
# COMPACT_ATOMS: atom_id res chain seq x y z
N PHE A 1 44.18 -50.28 39.00
CA PHE A 1 44.02 -48.88 38.55
C PHE A 1 45.24 -48.49 37.72
N PRO A 2 45.10 -47.72 36.63
CA PRO A 2 43.86 -47.36 35.94
C PRO A 2 43.85 -47.73 34.43
N ASP A 3 42.77 -47.60 33.65
CA ASP A 3 41.33 -47.76 33.91
C ASP A 3 40.57 -47.86 32.56
N SER A 4 39.28 -48.22 32.62
CA SER A 4 38.20 -47.75 31.71
C SER A 4 38.42 -47.73 30.18
N SER A 5 38.43 -48.91 29.54
CA SER A 5 37.95 -49.05 28.14
C SER A 5 37.15 -50.34 27.91
N LEU A 6 36.49 -50.85 28.95
CA LEU A 6 35.88 -52.19 28.98
C LEU A 6 34.34 -52.20 28.93
N LEU A 7 33.71 -51.09 28.51
CA LEU A 7 32.25 -50.91 28.53
C LEU A 7 31.73 -50.35 27.20
N SER A 8 31.16 -51.21 26.35
CA SER A 8 30.22 -50.94 25.22
C SER A 8 30.23 -52.05 24.16
N GLY A 9 31.35 -52.77 23.99
CA GLY A 9 31.52 -53.74 22.91
C GLY A 9 30.92 -55.14 23.16
N TYR A 10 30.87 -55.59 24.42
CA TYR A 10 30.64 -57.02 24.72
C TYR A 10 29.18 -57.45 24.91
N GLU A 11 28.24 -56.52 25.09
CA GLU A 11 26.81 -56.86 25.27
C GLU A 11 26.07 -57.13 23.94
N LYS A 12 26.66 -56.76 22.79
CA LYS A 12 25.97 -56.81 21.49
C LYS A 12 26.09 -58.13 20.72
N PHE A 13 26.88 -59.10 21.19
CA PHE A 13 27.10 -60.36 20.44
C PHE A 13 26.22 -61.53 20.89
N GLU A 14 25.93 -61.70 22.19
CA GLU A 14 25.04 -62.79 22.65
C GLU A 14 23.60 -62.63 22.16
N TYR A 15 23.09 -61.40 22.08
CA TYR A 15 21.73 -61.13 21.61
C TYR A 15 21.55 -61.49 20.13
N ALA A 16 22.59 -61.33 19.30
CA ALA A 16 22.56 -61.76 17.90
C ALA A 16 22.47 -63.30 17.79
N GLN A 17 23.19 -64.04 18.64
CA GLN A 17 23.18 -65.51 18.59
C GLN A 17 21.86 -66.09 19.14
N LYS A 18 21.27 -65.49 20.18
CA LYS A 18 19.94 -65.85 20.68
C LYS A 18 18.82 -65.61 19.66
N ALA A 19 18.99 -64.63 18.75
CA ALA A 19 18.01 -64.35 17.69
C ALA A 19 17.95 -65.43 16.58
N MET A 20 19.00 -66.25 16.40
CA MET A 20 19.05 -67.29 15.36
C MET A 20 18.65 -68.70 15.83
N ALA A 21 18.55 -68.92 17.15
CA ALA A 21 18.32 -70.25 17.72
C ALA A 21 16.83 -70.63 17.90
N ILE A 22 15.90 -69.67 17.82
CA ILE A 22 14.46 -69.93 17.89
C ILE A 22 13.93 -70.25 16.49
N GLY A 23 14.17 -71.48 16.06
CA GLY A 23 13.54 -72.03 14.87
C GLY A 23 12.05 -72.28 15.09
N VAL A 24 11.22 -71.92 14.10
CA VAL A 24 9.88 -72.47 13.86
C VAL A 24 8.91 -72.40 15.05
N MET A 25 8.42 -71.19 15.37
CA MET A 25 6.99 -71.03 15.63
C MET A 25 6.45 -69.80 14.88
N GLU A 26 5.53 -70.06 13.96
CA GLU A 26 4.54 -69.15 13.38
C GLU A 26 4.96 -67.70 13.10
N TYR A 27 5.54 -67.46 11.91
CA TYR A 27 5.63 -66.11 11.33
C TYR A 27 4.27 -65.61 10.79
N HIS A 28 3.21 -65.76 11.60
CA HIS A 28 1.82 -65.42 11.27
C HIS A 28 1.51 -63.91 11.38
N LEU A 29 2.49 -63.06 11.01
CA LEU A 29 2.26 -61.65 10.71
C LEU A 29 1.39 -61.54 9.45
N LYS A 30 0.07 -61.55 9.65
CA LYS A 30 -0.95 -61.55 8.60
C LYS A 30 -0.61 -60.50 7.51
N PRO A 31 -0.70 -60.82 6.20
CA PRO A 31 -0.38 -59.91 5.09
C PRO A 31 -1.39 -58.76 4.89
N VAL A 32 -2.13 -58.42 5.95
CA VAL A 32 -3.03 -57.28 6.11
C VAL A 32 -2.27 -56.11 6.73
N LEU A 33 -1.45 -56.36 7.78
CA LEU A 33 -0.83 -55.32 8.60
C LEU A 33 0.06 -54.34 7.78
N PHE A 34 0.81 -54.87 6.81
CA PHE A 34 1.67 -54.07 5.94
C PHE A 34 0.84 -53.19 4.98
N LYS A 35 -0.33 -53.67 4.54
CA LYS A 35 -1.28 -52.89 3.73
C LYS A 35 -1.94 -51.79 4.57
N ASP A 36 -2.26 -52.08 5.83
CA ASP A 36 -2.85 -51.09 6.75
C ASP A 36 -1.89 -49.93 7.03
N ILE A 37 -0.60 -50.21 7.20
CA ILE A 37 0.45 -49.20 7.37
C ILE A 37 0.61 -48.36 6.09
N ILE A 38 0.72 -49.00 4.92
CA ILE A 38 0.79 -48.27 3.62
C ILE A 38 -0.45 -47.39 3.43
N ALA A 39 -1.65 -47.92 3.72
CA ALA A 39 -2.89 -47.17 3.63
C ALA A 39 -2.96 -46.03 4.66
N ALA A 40 -2.39 -46.19 5.86
CA ALA A 40 -2.29 -45.12 6.85
C ALA A 40 -1.37 -43.99 6.38
N VAL A 41 -0.20 -44.32 5.82
CA VAL A 41 0.72 -43.33 5.22
C VAL A 41 0.08 -42.64 4.01
N GLN A 42 -0.60 -43.38 3.12
CA GLN A 42 -1.33 -42.79 2.00
C GLN A 42 -2.47 -41.86 2.45
N ARG A 43 -3.22 -42.23 3.51
CA ARG A 43 -4.22 -41.35 4.13
C ARG A 43 -3.58 -40.10 4.73
N ALA A 44 -2.44 -40.22 5.41
CA ALA A 44 -1.70 -39.09 5.97
C ALA A 44 -1.18 -38.13 4.87
N VAL A 45 -0.53 -38.66 3.83
CA VAL A 45 -0.06 -37.86 2.68
C VAL A 45 -1.23 -37.20 1.93
N LYS A 46 -2.36 -37.90 1.73
CA LYS A 46 -3.55 -37.30 1.12
C LYS A 46 -4.17 -36.21 2.00
N LYS A 47 -4.15 -36.40 3.33
CA LYS A 47 -4.62 -35.40 4.29
C LYS A 47 -3.72 -34.15 4.25
N ILE A 48 -2.40 -34.31 4.38
CA ILE A 48 -1.41 -33.23 4.30
C ILE A 48 -1.59 -32.44 3.00
N LYS A 49 -1.64 -33.11 1.84
CA LYS A 49 -1.89 -32.44 0.55
C LYS A 49 -3.24 -31.72 0.47
N SER A 50 -4.28 -32.20 1.15
CA SER A 50 -5.57 -31.49 1.23
C SER A 50 -5.56 -30.32 2.21
N GLU A 51 -4.62 -30.29 3.16
CA GLU A 51 -4.42 -29.18 4.11
C GLU A 51 -3.47 -28.12 3.53
N GLU A 52 -2.46 -28.53 2.75
CA GLU A 52 -1.65 -27.67 1.88
C GLU A 52 -2.53 -26.95 0.85
N VAL A 53 -3.27 -27.68 0.01
CA VAL A 53 -4.17 -27.07 -1.00
C VAL A 53 -5.23 -26.15 -0.37
N LYS A 54 -5.73 -26.46 0.84
CA LYS A 54 -6.62 -25.54 1.57
C LYS A 54 -5.91 -24.27 2.01
N ARG A 55 -4.72 -24.38 2.59
CA ARG A 55 -3.91 -23.22 3.00
C ARG A 55 -3.53 -22.36 1.80
N ASP A 56 -3.18 -22.97 0.68
CA ASP A 56 -2.84 -22.25 -0.56
C ASP A 56 -4.07 -21.49 -1.10
N ILE A 57 -5.25 -22.12 -1.12
CA ILE A 57 -6.52 -21.47 -1.47
C ILE A 57 -6.86 -20.33 -0.48
N GLU A 58 -6.61 -20.51 0.81
CA GLU A 58 -6.90 -19.52 1.85
C GLU A 58 -5.96 -18.31 1.78
N ILE A 59 -4.66 -18.52 1.51
CA ILE A 59 -3.68 -17.46 1.22
C ILE A 59 -4.05 -16.74 -0.07
N GLN A 60 -4.38 -17.47 -1.15
CA GLN A 60 -4.85 -16.85 -2.39
C GLN A 60 -6.15 -16.06 -2.18
N TYR A 61 -7.07 -16.53 -1.34
CA TYR A 61 -8.29 -15.81 -1.01
C TYR A 61 -7.99 -14.51 -0.24
N GLN A 62 -7.12 -14.57 0.78
CA GLN A 62 -6.66 -13.39 1.53
C GLN A 62 -6.01 -12.35 0.60
N GLN A 63 -5.05 -12.76 -0.23
CA GLN A 63 -4.38 -11.88 -1.20
C GLN A 63 -5.36 -11.26 -2.21
N ASN A 64 -6.35 -12.01 -2.68
CA ASN A 64 -7.38 -11.49 -3.58
C ASN A 64 -8.34 -10.52 -2.87
N VAL A 65 -8.67 -10.75 -1.60
CA VAL A 65 -9.48 -9.84 -0.77
C VAL A 65 -8.72 -8.54 -0.47
N GLU A 66 -7.45 -8.61 -0.08
CA GLU A 66 -6.59 -7.43 0.12
C GLU A 66 -6.45 -6.61 -1.17
N LYS A 67 -6.18 -7.27 -2.30
CA LYS A 67 -6.10 -6.63 -3.62
C LYS A 67 -7.44 -6.01 -4.05
N TYR A 68 -8.56 -6.68 -3.77
CA TYR A 68 -9.91 -6.15 -4.01
C TYR A 68 -10.17 -4.89 -3.16
N ILE A 69 -9.91 -4.96 -1.85
CA ILE A 69 -10.06 -3.81 -0.93
C ILE A 69 -9.19 -2.64 -1.39
N SER A 70 -7.93 -2.87 -1.75
CA SER A 70 -7.01 -1.84 -2.26
C SER A 70 -7.50 -1.22 -3.57
N THR A 71 -8.01 -2.03 -4.51
CA THR A 71 -8.53 -1.56 -5.80
C THR A 71 -9.81 -0.74 -5.62
N SER A 72 -10.76 -1.25 -4.83
CA SER A 72 -12.01 -0.58 -4.50
C SER A 72 -11.76 0.71 -3.69
N LYS A 73 -10.78 0.72 -2.78
CA LYS A 73 -10.33 1.93 -2.07
C LYS A 73 -9.83 2.98 -3.06
N LYS A 74 -8.96 2.63 -4.02
CA LYS A 74 -8.53 3.60 -5.04
C LYS A 74 -9.70 4.12 -5.87
N LEU A 75 -10.60 3.24 -6.33
CA LEU A 75 -11.75 3.65 -7.15
C LEU A 75 -12.69 4.60 -6.39
N PHE A 76 -13.04 4.28 -5.14
CA PHE A 76 -13.83 5.16 -4.26
C PHE A 76 -13.17 6.54 -4.09
N LEU A 77 -11.86 6.58 -3.81
CA LEU A 77 -11.13 7.84 -3.62
C LEU A 77 -11.05 8.66 -4.91
N MET A 78 -10.86 8.03 -6.08
CA MET A 78 -10.93 8.71 -7.39
C MET A 78 -12.33 9.29 -7.67
N ASN A 79 -13.40 8.55 -7.33
CA ASN A 79 -14.77 9.04 -7.48
C ASN A 79 -15.03 10.25 -6.57
N LEU A 80 -14.55 10.20 -5.31
CA LEU A 80 -14.65 11.29 -4.34
C LEU A 80 -13.88 12.55 -4.79
N LEU A 81 -12.67 12.39 -5.34
CA LEU A 81 -11.89 13.49 -5.91
C LEU A 81 -12.53 14.13 -7.16
N SER A 82 -13.21 13.33 -7.98
CA SER A 82 -13.84 13.81 -9.22
C SER A 82 -15.23 14.42 -9.01
N GLY A 83 -15.70 14.50 -7.76
CA GLY A 83 -17.02 15.03 -7.43
C GLY A 83 -18.17 14.15 -7.95
N ALA A 84 -17.91 12.85 -8.14
CA ALA A 84 -18.93 11.93 -8.65
C ALA A 84 -20.11 11.84 -7.64
N PRO A 85 -21.37 11.91 -8.11
CA PRO A 85 -22.53 11.86 -7.21
C PRO A 85 -22.59 10.51 -6.49
N MET A 86 -22.70 10.56 -5.16
CA MET A 86 -22.65 9.41 -4.27
C MET A 86 -23.61 9.63 -3.10
N GLU A 87 -24.35 8.60 -2.72
CA GLU A 87 -25.28 8.66 -1.59
C GLU A 87 -24.53 8.78 -0.25
N GLN A 88 -25.11 9.50 0.70
CA GLN A 88 -24.46 9.78 1.98
C GLN A 88 -24.18 8.50 2.80
N GLU A 89 -25.05 7.50 2.70
CA GLU A 89 -24.85 6.21 3.38
C GLU A 89 -23.67 5.44 2.76
N GLU A 90 -23.61 5.34 1.42
CA GLU A 90 -22.52 4.70 0.66
C GLU A 90 -21.16 5.34 0.97
N LEU A 91 -21.12 6.67 1.03
CA LEU A 91 -19.93 7.43 1.44
C LEU A 91 -19.47 7.01 2.84
N LEU A 92 -20.38 7.00 3.82
CA LEU A 92 -20.04 6.68 5.21
C LEU A 92 -19.67 5.20 5.40
N GLU A 93 -20.27 4.28 4.66
CA GLU A 93 -19.87 2.86 4.66
C GLU A 93 -18.46 2.66 4.10
N ASN A 94 -18.14 3.28 2.95
CA ASN A 94 -16.80 3.21 2.36
C ASN A 94 -15.74 3.85 3.27
N LEU A 95 -15.99 5.04 3.84
CA LEU A 95 -15.08 5.68 4.79
C LEU A 95 -14.77 4.77 5.98
N ARG A 96 -15.80 4.15 6.59
CA ARG A 96 -15.65 3.17 7.67
C ARG A 96 -14.86 1.93 7.25
N LEU A 97 -15.13 1.38 6.06
CA LEU A 97 -14.42 0.22 5.49
C LEU A 97 -12.91 0.48 5.37
N PHE A 98 -12.50 1.74 5.13
CA PHE A 98 -11.10 2.15 5.04
C PHE A 98 -10.51 2.70 6.35
N GLY A 99 -11.22 2.52 7.48
CA GLY A 99 -10.76 2.86 8.83
C GLY A 99 -11.11 4.27 9.32
N ILE A 100 -11.71 5.12 8.48
CA ILE A 100 -12.08 6.50 8.82
C ILE A 100 -13.38 6.46 9.63
N MET A 101 -13.26 6.26 10.95
CA MET A 101 -14.43 5.93 11.78
C MET A 101 -15.37 7.10 12.06
N GLN A 102 -14.89 8.34 12.13
CA GLN A 102 -15.70 9.54 12.39
C GLN A 102 -15.08 10.78 11.71
N ILE A 103 -15.94 11.63 11.14
CA ILE A 103 -15.60 12.96 10.65
C ILE A 103 -16.57 13.91 11.37
N LYS A 104 -16.07 14.70 12.32
CA LYS A 104 -16.89 15.64 13.14
C LYS A 104 -16.67 17.08 12.71
N ASN A 105 -15.43 17.40 12.34
CA ASN A 105 -14.99 18.71 11.89
C ASN A 105 -14.77 18.70 10.36
N SER A 106 -14.15 19.75 9.84
CA SER A 106 -13.85 19.88 8.41
C SER A 106 -12.88 18.80 7.90
N CYS A 107 -12.72 18.75 6.58
CA CYS A 107 -11.72 17.94 5.90
C CYS A 107 -11.08 18.76 4.76
N CYS A 108 -9.96 18.31 4.23
CA CYS A 108 -9.33 18.91 3.05
C CYS A 108 -8.48 17.89 2.28
N ALA A 109 -8.09 18.24 1.07
CA ALA A 109 -7.13 17.51 0.27
C ALA A 109 -5.78 18.25 0.20
N ALA A 110 -4.68 17.51 0.14
CA ALA A 110 -3.36 18.04 -0.14
C ALA A 110 -2.71 17.27 -1.30
N CYS A 111 -2.03 17.99 -2.20
CA CYS A 111 -1.22 17.42 -3.28
C CYS A 111 0.26 17.50 -2.89
N ILE A 112 0.98 16.37 -2.98
CA ILE A 112 2.37 16.23 -2.56
C ILE A 112 3.16 15.47 -3.62
N ASP A 113 4.21 16.07 -4.15
CA ASP A 113 5.12 15.45 -5.12
C ASP A 113 6.47 16.19 -5.20
N PHE A 114 7.38 15.67 -6.02
CA PHE A 114 8.67 16.29 -6.35
C PHE A 114 8.52 17.46 -7.33
N LEU A 115 9.50 18.37 -7.32
CA LEU A 115 9.78 19.23 -8.46
C LEU A 115 10.68 18.48 -9.44
N ASP A 116 10.32 18.44 -10.73
CA ASP A 116 11.08 17.69 -11.74
C ASP A 116 12.57 18.11 -11.81
N SER A 117 12.84 19.39 -11.54
CA SER A 117 14.19 19.98 -11.44
C SER A 117 15.13 19.25 -10.48
N ASP A 118 14.59 18.58 -9.46
CA ASP A 118 15.38 18.00 -8.37
C ASP A 118 15.91 16.61 -8.72
N LEU A 119 15.33 16.00 -9.76
CA LEU A 119 15.83 14.77 -10.36
C LEU A 119 16.74 15.07 -11.56
N GLU A 120 16.38 16.04 -12.41
CA GLU A 120 17.22 16.46 -13.54
C GLU A 120 18.63 16.93 -13.14
N ASN A 121 18.79 17.46 -11.91
CA ASN A 121 20.07 17.92 -11.37
C ASN A 121 20.72 16.91 -10.38
N SER A 122 20.25 15.66 -10.34
CA SER A 122 20.76 14.62 -9.43
C SER A 122 21.80 13.71 -10.10
N ASP A 123 23.05 13.75 -9.63
CA ASP A 123 24.06 12.72 -9.93
C ASP A 123 23.73 11.33 -9.32
N ILE A 124 22.67 11.23 -8.51
CA ILE A 124 22.33 10.07 -7.66
C ILE A 124 21.13 9.27 -8.18
N TRP A 125 20.22 9.93 -8.91
CA TRP A 125 18.92 9.37 -9.31
C TRP A 125 18.75 9.41 -10.83
N ASP A 126 18.25 8.33 -11.43
CA ASP A 126 17.81 8.31 -12.83
C ASP A 126 16.37 8.85 -12.92
N PRO A 127 16.11 10.02 -13.53
CA PRO A 127 14.77 10.61 -13.55
C PRO A 127 13.71 9.73 -14.22
N GLU A 128 14.08 8.94 -15.24
CA GLU A 128 13.12 8.10 -15.96
C GLU A 128 12.73 6.84 -15.17
N THR A 129 13.61 6.30 -14.31
CA THR A 129 13.33 5.04 -13.60
C THR A 129 13.24 5.14 -12.09
N ASP A 130 13.82 6.15 -11.43
CA ASP A 130 13.75 6.33 -9.97
C ASP A 130 12.57 7.19 -9.51
N LEU A 131 12.03 8.11 -10.32
CA LEU A 131 10.89 8.95 -9.96
C LEU A 131 9.68 8.13 -9.46
N ASP A 132 9.34 7.04 -10.15
CA ASP A 132 8.24 6.15 -9.74
C ASP A 132 8.54 5.37 -8.45
N LYS A 133 9.82 5.07 -8.20
CA LYS A 133 10.29 4.41 -6.96
C LYS A 133 10.23 5.40 -5.78
N LEU A 134 10.65 6.65 -6.00
CA LEU A 134 10.63 7.73 -5.01
C LEU A 134 9.19 8.16 -4.68
N ARG A 135 8.32 8.33 -5.69
CA ARG A 135 6.87 8.54 -5.50
C ARG A 135 6.21 7.38 -4.75
N PHE A 136 6.66 6.14 -4.95
CA PHE A 136 6.19 4.99 -4.18
C PHE A 136 6.70 5.02 -2.72
N ALA A 137 7.96 5.38 -2.48
CA ALA A 137 8.51 5.54 -1.13
C ALA A 137 7.78 6.64 -0.34
N VAL A 138 7.63 7.84 -0.91
CA VAL A 138 6.86 8.96 -0.34
C VAL A 138 5.43 8.54 -0.01
N HIS A 139 4.75 7.88 -0.97
CA HIS A 139 3.39 7.40 -0.74
C HIS A 139 3.30 6.39 0.42
N ASN A 140 4.24 5.45 0.52
CA ASN A 140 4.24 4.45 1.58
C ASN A 140 4.46 5.08 2.96
N VAL A 141 5.47 5.96 3.10
CA VAL A 141 5.74 6.66 4.37
C VAL A 141 4.53 7.50 4.77
N MET A 142 3.95 8.28 3.85
CA MET A 142 2.74 9.05 4.15
C MET A 142 1.54 8.17 4.51
N ASN A 143 1.33 7.04 3.84
CA ASN A 143 0.24 6.12 4.18
C ASN A 143 0.43 5.41 5.53
N GLU A 144 1.66 5.23 6.00
CA GLU A 144 1.97 4.67 7.33
C GLU A 144 1.86 5.74 8.44
N VAL A 145 2.43 6.94 8.24
CA VAL A 145 2.36 8.07 9.18
C VAL A 145 0.92 8.53 9.45
N LEU A 146 0.06 8.45 8.44
CA LEU A 146 -1.34 8.89 8.49
C LEU A 146 -2.34 7.79 8.88
N ALA A 147 -1.86 6.57 9.14
CA ALA A 147 -2.70 5.38 9.27
C ALA A 147 -3.74 5.49 10.40
N GLY A 148 -5.01 5.35 10.05
CA GLY A 148 -6.13 5.29 10.99
C GLY A 148 -6.78 6.65 11.34
N THR A 149 -6.24 7.76 10.85
CA THR A 149 -6.90 9.08 10.93
C THR A 149 -7.15 9.71 9.56
N ASP A 150 -6.23 9.55 8.62
CA ASP A 150 -6.28 10.17 7.29
C ASP A 150 -5.97 9.13 6.20
N VAL A 151 -6.04 9.51 4.92
CA VAL A 151 -5.74 8.59 3.82
C VAL A 151 -4.86 9.23 2.75
N ALA A 152 -3.71 8.60 2.50
CA ALA A 152 -2.89 8.85 1.31
C ALA A 152 -3.25 7.86 0.18
N PHE A 153 -3.10 8.31 -1.07
CA PHE A 153 -3.14 7.48 -2.28
C PHE A 153 -2.36 8.17 -3.42
N LYS A 154 -2.20 7.50 -4.56
CA LYS A 154 -1.62 8.11 -5.77
C LYS A 154 -2.70 8.46 -6.81
N ASP A 155 -2.64 9.67 -7.35
CA ASP A 155 -3.56 10.15 -8.39
C ASP A 155 -3.28 9.51 -9.78
N ASN A 156 -3.78 10.13 -10.86
CA ASN A 156 -3.54 9.68 -12.23
C ASN A 156 -2.23 10.22 -12.83
N ALA A 157 -1.58 11.21 -12.21
CA ALA A 157 -0.25 11.71 -12.56
C ALA A 157 0.87 11.03 -11.74
N GLY A 158 0.51 10.24 -10.73
CA GLY A 158 1.45 9.54 -9.83
C GLY A 158 1.76 10.29 -8.53
N ARG A 159 1.22 11.51 -8.36
CA ARG A 159 1.41 12.35 -7.18
C ARG A 159 0.78 11.71 -5.95
N THR A 160 1.35 11.95 -4.77
CA THR A 160 0.72 11.56 -3.51
C THR A 160 -0.36 12.58 -3.15
N VAL A 161 -1.60 12.12 -3.06
CA VAL A 161 -2.74 12.92 -2.57
C VAL A 161 -3.11 12.42 -1.20
N VAL A 162 -3.28 13.36 -0.27
CA VAL A 162 -3.72 13.09 1.11
C VAL A 162 -5.09 13.70 1.32
N LEU A 163 -6.03 12.93 1.88
CA LEU A 163 -7.28 13.44 2.43
C LEU A 163 -7.15 13.52 3.94
N LEU A 164 -7.08 14.75 4.44
CA LEU A 164 -7.03 15.09 5.86
C LEU A 164 -8.45 15.13 6.42
N PHE A 165 -8.71 14.38 7.48
CA PHE A 165 -10.01 14.32 8.15
C PHE A 165 -9.95 14.91 9.57
N ASP A 166 -11.13 15.29 10.07
CA ASP A 166 -11.34 15.88 11.40
C ASP A 166 -10.50 17.15 11.67
N CYS A 167 -10.29 17.96 10.63
CA CYS A 167 -9.55 19.23 10.66
C CYS A 167 -10.28 20.26 11.54
N THR A 168 -9.70 20.60 12.69
CA THR A 168 -10.30 21.53 13.67
C THR A 168 -10.02 23.01 13.41
N ALA A 169 -8.89 23.33 12.77
CA ALA A 169 -8.47 24.68 12.39
C ALA A 169 -7.40 24.62 11.29
N GLU A 170 -7.22 25.70 10.52
CA GLU A 170 -6.16 25.80 9.49
C GLU A 170 -4.77 25.57 10.09
N ASP A 171 -4.42 26.25 11.19
CA ASP A 171 -3.08 26.16 11.81
C ASP A 171 -2.76 24.74 12.31
N ALA A 172 -3.74 24.07 12.91
CA ALA A 172 -3.59 22.69 13.40
C ALA A 172 -3.44 21.69 12.23
N THR A 173 -4.15 21.92 11.13
CA THR A 173 -4.06 21.13 9.91
C THR A 173 -2.74 21.38 9.17
N TYR A 174 -2.24 22.63 9.22
CA TYR A 174 -0.95 23.03 8.67
C TYR A 174 0.21 22.34 9.38
N GLU A 175 0.33 22.48 10.71
CA GLU A 175 1.43 21.87 11.46
C GLU A 175 1.38 20.33 11.39
N LYS A 176 0.18 19.73 11.30
CA LYS A 176 0.02 18.29 11.02
C LYS A 176 0.62 17.89 9.67
N MET A 177 0.25 18.58 8.58
CA MET A 177 0.78 18.29 7.24
C MET A 177 2.28 18.56 7.15
N LYS A 178 2.74 19.67 7.71
CA LYS A 178 4.15 20.07 7.78
C LYS A 178 5.01 19.03 8.50
N ALA A 179 4.60 18.59 9.71
CA ALA A 179 5.32 17.54 10.42
C ALA A 179 5.36 16.20 9.66
N CYS A 180 4.33 15.88 8.87
CA CYS A 180 4.36 14.70 8.00
C CYS A 180 5.34 14.86 6.83
N VAL A 181 5.38 16.02 6.18
CA VAL A 181 6.30 16.31 5.06
C VAL A 181 7.75 16.37 5.55
N GLU A 182 8.04 17.11 6.62
CA GLU A 182 9.39 17.22 7.21
C GLU A 182 9.94 15.83 7.60
N LEU A 183 9.09 14.93 8.12
CA LEU A 183 9.46 13.56 8.43
C LEU A 183 9.77 12.71 7.18
N VAL A 184 9.04 12.90 6.07
CA VAL A 184 9.32 12.20 4.81
C VAL A 184 10.61 12.71 4.17
N GLU A 185 10.84 14.03 4.21
CA GLU A 185 12.06 14.68 3.72
C GLU A 185 13.30 14.19 4.51
N GLU A 186 13.21 14.08 5.84
CA GLU A 186 14.27 13.52 6.70
C GLU A 186 14.51 12.03 6.44
N LEU A 187 13.46 11.21 6.33
CA LEU A 187 13.59 9.75 6.17
C LEU A 187 14.09 9.33 4.78
N LEU A 188 13.78 10.09 3.73
CA LEU A 188 14.13 9.75 2.35
C LEU A 188 15.24 10.62 1.75
N PHE A 189 15.70 11.67 2.45
CA PHE A 189 16.66 12.67 1.97
C PHE A 189 16.22 13.36 0.67
N VAL A 190 14.96 13.80 0.66
CA VAL A 190 14.30 14.45 -0.49
C VAL A 190 13.81 15.85 -0.14
N GLN A 191 13.36 16.60 -1.14
CA GLN A 191 12.56 17.81 -0.96
C GLN A 191 11.25 17.69 -1.74
N LEU A 192 10.17 18.21 -1.17
CA LEU A 192 8.81 18.05 -1.69
C LEU A 192 8.09 19.41 -1.78
N LEU A 193 7.17 19.51 -2.73
CA LEU A 193 6.14 20.55 -2.73
C LEU A 193 4.83 19.94 -2.23
N ALA A 194 4.30 20.47 -1.13
CA ALA A 194 3.00 20.10 -0.59
C ALA A 194 2.06 21.31 -0.58
N VAL A 195 0.92 21.19 -1.25
CA VAL A 195 -0.12 22.24 -1.23
C VAL A 195 -1.42 21.68 -0.67
N VAL A 196 -1.87 22.28 0.42
CA VAL A 196 -3.15 22.01 1.09
C VAL A 196 -4.21 22.93 0.49
N GLY A 197 -5.30 22.35 -0.01
CA GLY A 197 -6.46 23.09 -0.49
C GLY A 197 -7.44 23.41 0.65
N LYS A 198 -8.31 24.39 0.43
CA LYS A 198 -9.29 24.93 1.39
C LYS A 198 -10.02 23.87 2.21
N LEU A 199 -10.27 24.19 3.49
CA LEU A 199 -11.10 23.40 4.38
C LEU A 199 -12.55 23.36 3.88
N VAL A 200 -13.14 22.16 3.84
CA VAL A 200 -14.54 21.95 3.50
C VAL A 200 -15.29 21.22 4.62
N SER A 201 -16.53 21.61 4.85
CA SER A 201 -17.35 21.14 5.99
C SER A 201 -17.96 19.75 5.79
N ASN A 202 -17.89 19.21 4.57
CA ASN A 202 -18.51 17.95 4.19
C ASN A 202 -17.56 17.17 3.23
N PRO A 203 -17.27 15.87 3.46
CA PRO A 203 -16.44 15.06 2.57
C PRO A 203 -16.92 15.01 1.11
N GLN A 204 -18.21 15.20 0.82
CA GLN A 204 -18.73 15.34 -0.56
C GLN A 204 -18.12 16.53 -1.33
N GLN A 205 -17.56 17.51 -0.61
CA GLN A 205 -16.89 18.69 -1.17
C GLN A 205 -15.36 18.52 -1.26
N ILE A 206 -14.81 17.32 -0.99
CA ILE A 206 -13.36 17.07 -1.11
C ILE A 206 -12.86 17.32 -2.54
N ALA A 207 -13.71 17.16 -3.55
CA ALA A 207 -13.41 17.57 -4.93
C ALA A 207 -13.06 19.07 -5.05
N ASP A 208 -13.78 19.95 -4.35
CA ASP A 208 -13.52 21.39 -4.33
C ASP A 208 -12.19 21.73 -3.66
N SER A 209 -11.87 21.01 -2.58
CA SER A 209 -10.59 21.14 -1.85
C SER A 209 -9.42 20.59 -2.68
N TYR A 210 -9.63 19.50 -3.42
CA TYR A 210 -8.63 18.89 -4.29
C TYR A 210 -8.34 19.73 -5.53
N GLY A 211 -9.35 20.26 -6.21
CA GLY A 211 -9.14 21.16 -7.35
C GLY A 211 -8.37 22.42 -6.95
N ASP A 212 -8.64 22.95 -5.75
CA ASP A 212 -7.92 24.07 -5.15
C ASP A 212 -6.45 23.70 -4.81
N ALA A 213 -6.22 22.53 -4.20
CA ALA A 213 -4.87 22.00 -3.96
C ALA A 213 -4.08 21.79 -5.27
N GLN A 214 -4.72 21.27 -6.33
CA GLN A 214 -4.11 21.09 -7.65
C GLN A 214 -3.75 22.41 -8.32
N ALA A 215 -4.62 23.42 -8.24
CA ALA A 215 -4.37 24.75 -8.80
C ALA A 215 -3.17 25.41 -8.09
N GLY A 216 -3.17 25.41 -6.75
CA GLY A 216 -2.06 25.92 -5.96
C GLY A 216 -0.76 25.15 -6.14
N TYR A 217 -0.84 23.83 -6.39
CA TYR A 217 0.33 23.01 -6.75
C TYR A 217 0.92 23.42 -8.10
N ALA A 218 0.07 23.55 -9.14
CA ALA A 218 0.54 23.88 -10.50
C ALA A 218 1.26 25.23 -10.55
N VAL A 219 0.74 26.26 -9.86
CA VAL A 219 1.38 27.56 -9.71
C VAL A 219 2.73 27.45 -9.00
N ARG A 220 2.80 26.71 -7.89
CA ARG A 220 4.01 26.62 -7.06
C ARG A 220 5.11 25.77 -7.67
N ALA A 221 4.74 24.72 -8.40
CA ALA A 221 5.68 23.92 -9.17
C ALA A 221 6.34 24.76 -10.28
N PHE A 222 5.57 25.63 -10.95
CA PHE A 222 6.11 26.56 -11.95
C PHE A 222 7.13 27.55 -11.37
N TYR A 223 6.93 28.03 -10.13
CA TYR A 223 7.88 28.90 -9.42
C TYR A 223 8.96 28.16 -8.62
N LEU A 224 8.99 26.81 -8.67
CA LEU A 224 9.92 25.95 -7.93
C LEU A 224 9.88 26.16 -6.39
N GLU A 225 8.71 26.53 -5.85
CA GLU A 225 8.48 26.62 -4.40
C GLU A 225 8.48 25.22 -3.73
N ARG A 226 8.86 25.17 -2.43
CA ARG A 226 9.13 23.92 -1.68
C ARG A 226 8.60 24.00 -0.25
N GLY A 227 8.33 22.83 0.35
CA GLY A 227 7.69 22.74 1.65
C GLY A 227 6.16 22.83 1.56
N VAL A 228 5.53 23.22 2.68
CA VAL A 228 4.06 23.14 2.84
C VAL A 228 3.40 24.51 2.74
N PHE A 229 2.37 24.61 1.88
CA PHE A 229 1.59 25.83 1.64
C PHE A 229 0.09 25.57 1.72
N TRP A 230 -0.67 26.61 2.07
CA TRP A 230 -2.11 26.69 1.79
C TRP A 230 -2.35 27.37 0.45
N ASN A 231 -3.29 26.86 -0.35
CA ASN A 231 -3.85 27.66 -1.43
C ASN A 231 -4.92 28.62 -0.87
N ARG A 232 -4.51 29.81 -0.46
CA ARG A 232 -5.43 30.90 -0.09
C ARG A 232 -5.80 31.71 -1.33
N GLU A 233 -7.07 32.07 -1.45
CA GLU A 233 -7.65 32.83 -2.58
C GLU A 233 -7.02 34.24 -2.80
N ASN A 234 -6.13 34.69 -1.91
CA ASN A 234 -5.36 35.93 -1.99
C ASN A 234 -3.83 35.70 -1.91
N ALA A 235 -3.33 34.56 -2.38
CA ALA A 235 -1.96 34.53 -2.86
C ALA A 235 -1.90 35.40 -4.12
N GLU A 236 -1.11 36.49 -4.12
CA GLU A 236 -0.89 37.31 -5.31
C GLU A 236 -0.19 36.45 -6.38
N LEU A 237 -0.98 35.88 -7.29
CA LEU A 237 -0.46 35.17 -8.46
C LEU A 237 0.40 36.15 -9.27
N PRO A 238 1.73 35.96 -9.37
CA PRO A 238 2.58 36.88 -10.12
C PRO A 238 2.20 36.75 -11.59
N ASP A 239 1.76 37.85 -12.21
CA ASP A 239 1.02 37.93 -13.49
C ASP A 239 1.41 36.84 -14.52
N ILE A 240 0.73 35.69 -14.47
CA ILE A 240 1.06 34.50 -15.28
C ILE A 240 0.45 34.67 -16.68
N PRO A 241 1.25 34.62 -17.77
CA PRO A 241 0.71 34.64 -19.11
C PRO A 241 -0.34 33.55 -19.33
N GLU A 242 -1.51 33.93 -19.85
CA GLU A 242 -2.70 33.08 -19.95
C GLU A 242 -2.45 31.82 -20.80
N ASP A 243 -1.52 31.89 -21.76
CA ASP A 243 -1.04 30.77 -22.57
C ASP A 243 -0.22 29.74 -21.77
N GLN A 244 0.59 30.18 -20.81
CA GLN A 244 1.35 29.30 -19.91
C GLN A 244 0.42 28.61 -18.90
N LEU A 245 -0.54 29.37 -18.34
CA LEU A 245 -1.54 28.83 -17.41
C LEU A 245 -2.45 27.81 -18.11
N MET A 246 -2.86 28.07 -19.36
CA MET A 246 -3.59 27.12 -20.19
C MET A 246 -2.76 25.88 -20.53
N ALA A 247 -1.46 26.00 -20.79
CA ALA A 247 -0.60 24.84 -21.05
C ALA A 247 -0.55 23.85 -19.86
N CYS A 248 -0.50 24.35 -18.62
CA CYS A 248 -0.57 23.54 -17.40
C CYS A 248 -1.93 22.84 -17.24
N LEU A 249 -3.04 23.51 -17.56
CA LEU A 249 -4.38 22.92 -17.54
C LEU A 249 -4.57 21.85 -18.63
N ASP A 250 -4.01 22.08 -19.82
CA ASP A 250 -4.16 21.20 -20.98
C ASP A 250 -3.27 19.93 -20.89
N TRP A 251 -2.31 19.90 -19.97
CA TRP A 251 -1.59 18.67 -19.59
C TRP A 251 -2.53 17.68 -18.87
N ASN A 252 -3.35 18.16 -17.92
CA ASN A 252 -4.41 17.36 -17.28
C ASN A 252 -5.52 16.94 -18.28
N SER A 253 -5.79 17.75 -19.31
CA SER A 253 -6.78 17.41 -20.34
C SER A 253 -6.30 16.25 -21.23
N LYS A 254 -5.04 16.30 -21.69
CA LYS A 254 -4.42 15.26 -22.55
C LYS A 254 -4.20 13.94 -21.81
N GLY A 255 -3.78 13.98 -20.53
CA GLY A 255 -3.66 12.78 -19.70
C GLY A 255 -4.97 11.98 -19.60
N ASN A 256 -6.11 12.66 -19.54
CA ASN A 256 -7.44 12.02 -19.56
C ASN A 256 -7.88 11.55 -20.97
N ALA A 257 -7.42 12.22 -22.04
CA ALA A 257 -7.74 11.84 -23.41
C ALA A 257 -7.04 10.54 -23.85
N ASP A 258 -5.74 10.40 -23.56
CA ASP A 258 -4.97 9.19 -23.93
C ASP A 258 -5.37 7.96 -23.10
N GLN A 259 -5.87 8.15 -21.88
CA GLN A 259 -6.45 7.04 -21.11
C GLN A 259 -7.78 6.55 -21.72
N LYS A 260 -8.62 7.45 -22.24
CA LYS A 260 -9.85 7.07 -22.97
C LYS A 260 -9.55 6.34 -24.29
N SER A 261 -8.46 6.68 -24.99
CA SER A 261 -8.06 5.96 -26.21
C SER A 261 -7.61 4.52 -25.89
N ARG A 262 -6.82 4.33 -24.83
CA ARG A 262 -6.34 3.01 -24.38
C ARG A 262 -7.46 2.13 -23.82
N ALA A 263 -8.43 2.70 -23.08
CA ALA A 263 -9.57 1.94 -22.56
C ALA A 263 -10.46 1.34 -23.67
N ASN A 264 -10.65 2.08 -24.77
CA ASN A 264 -11.46 1.62 -25.92
C ASN A 264 -10.70 0.69 -26.89
N GLY A 265 -9.42 0.39 -26.63
CA GLY A 265 -8.59 -0.49 -27.47
C GLY A 265 -8.57 -1.97 -27.06
N LEU A 266 -9.43 -2.40 -26.13
CA LEU A 266 -9.46 -3.75 -25.56
C LEU A 266 -10.85 -4.41 -25.67
N HIS A 267 -11.38 -4.46 -26.89
CA HIS A 267 -12.54 -5.25 -27.32
C HIS A 267 -12.27 -5.93 -28.67
#